data_AF-A0A6I1NRD5-F1
#
_entry.id   AF-A0A6I1NRD5-F1
#
_cell.length_a   1.000
_cell.length_b   1.000
_cell.length_c   1.000
_cell.angle_alpha   90.00
_cell.angle_beta   90.00
_cell.angle_gamma   90.00
#
_symmetry.space_group_name_H-M   'P 1'
#
loop_
_entity.id
_entity.type
_entity.pdbx_description
1 polymer ?
#
loop_
_entity_poly.entity_id
_entity_poly.type
_entity_poly.pdbx_seq_one_letter_code
_entity_poly.pdbx_strand_id
1 'polypeptide(L)'
;IMLGGGLFLLFKATMELHERLEGVEHSDGNGQKAYAAFATVVVQILVLDAVFSIDSVVTAIGMSEHVGIMMLAVVIAMSMMIMASKPLTRFVNAHPTVVMLCLGFLLMIGFSLIADGFGFHIPKGYLYAAIGFSVLIEVFNQVANVNHQRYLNSRNTFRSRTADTVLRLLGNA
;
A
#
# COMPACT_ATOMS: atom_id res chain seq x y z
N ILE A 1 15.36 -16.41 12.15
CA ILE A 1 15.00 -15.91 10.80
C ILE A 1 14.02 -14.73 10.87
N MET A 2 12.95 -14.83 11.65
CA MET A 2 11.93 -13.77 11.83
C MET A 2 12.52 -12.40 12.24
N LEU A 3 13.40 -12.37 13.24
CA LEU A 3 14.00 -11.14 13.77
C LEU A 3 14.84 -10.37 12.73
N GLY A 4 15.67 -11.09 11.97
CA GLY A 4 16.50 -10.49 10.91
C GLY A 4 15.67 -10.00 9.72
N GLY A 5 14.65 -10.76 9.33
CA GLY A 5 13.70 -10.34 8.28
C GLY A 5 12.91 -9.10 8.69
N GLY A 6 12.36 -9.08 9.90
CA GLY A 6 11.64 -7.94 10.45
C GLY A 6 12.47 -6.66 10.53
N LEU A 7 13.74 -6.77 10.95
CA LEU A 7 14.65 -5.61 11.03
C LEU A 7 15.00 -5.05 9.63
N PHE A 8 15.26 -5.94 8.66
CA PHE A 8 15.50 -5.53 7.27
C PHE A 8 14.30 -4.78 6.69
N LEU A 9 13.09 -5.24 6.97
CA LEU A 9 11.86 -4.61 6.50
C LEU A 9 11.59 -3.28 7.18
N LEU A 10 11.77 -3.18 8.50
CA LEU A 10 11.63 -1.90 9.20
C LEU A 10 12.58 -0.86 8.61
N PHE A 11 13.84 -1.22 8.42
CA PHE A 11 14.84 -0.31 7.86
C PHE A 11 14.44 0.15 6.45
N LYS A 12 14.12 -0.79 5.57
CA LYS A 12 13.74 -0.50 4.19
C LYS A 12 12.43 0.28 4.07
N ALA A 13 11.38 -0.12 4.78
CA ALA A 13 10.09 0.57 4.76
C ALA A 13 10.20 1.98 5.34
N THR A 14 10.98 2.19 6.40
CA THR A 14 11.23 3.52 6.97
C THR A 14 11.99 4.40 5.99
N MET A 15 13.03 3.87 5.34
CA MET A 15 13.83 4.63 4.37
C MET A 15 12.99 5.03 3.15
N GLU A 16 12.16 4.13 2.63
CA GLU A 16 11.24 4.43 1.52
C GLU A 16 10.13 5.40 1.92
N LEU A 17 9.59 5.26 3.13
CA LEU A 17 8.61 6.21 3.65
C LEU A 17 9.22 7.60 3.81
N HIS A 18 10.46 7.70 4.30
CA HIS A 18 11.19 8.95 4.47
C HIS A 18 11.48 9.62 3.13
N GLU A 19 12.01 8.88 2.14
CA GLU A 19 12.26 9.39 0.79
C GLU A 19 10.97 9.87 0.11
N ARG A 20 9.84 9.21 0.40
CA ARG A 20 8.53 9.64 -0.10
C ARG A 20 8.00 10.88 0.62
N LEU A 21 8.16 10.99 1.93
CA LEU A 21 7.78 12.20 2.67
C LEU A 21 8.58 13.42 2.17
N GLU A 22 9.89 13.29 2.02
CA GLU A 22 10.76 14.36 1.53
C GLU A 22 10.54 14.64 0.02
N GLY A 23 10.26 13.59 -0.76
CA GLY A 23 10.00 13.72 -2.20
C GLY A 23 8.65 14.35 -2.54
N VAL A 24 7.66 14.29 -1.65
CA VAL A 24 6.33 14.89 -1.83
C VAL A 24 6.38 16.42 -1.72
N GLU A 25 7.30 17.00 -0.94
CA GLU A 25 7.49 18.46 -0.90
C GLU A 25 8.12 19.05 -2.19
N HIS A 26 8.62 18.20 -3.10
CA HIS A 26 9.34 18.62 -4.31
C HIS A 26 8.75 18.12 -5.63
N SER A 27 7.49 17.64 -5.68
CA SER A 27 6.95 17.02 -6.91
C SER A 27 5.54 17.44 -7.27
N ASP A 28 5.45 18.61 -7.91
CA ASP A 28 4.33 19.00 -8.78
C ASP A 28 4.38 18.35 -10.18
N GLY A 29 5.18 17.30 -10.45
CA GLY A 29 5.31 16.86 -11.85
C GLY A 29 5.98 15.55 -12.25
N ASN A 30 6.06 14.47 -11.45
CA ASN A 30 6.63 13.24 -12.02
C ASN A 30 6.05 11.90 -11.49
N GLY A 31 5.22 11.26 -12.33
CA GLY A 31 4.66 9.92 -12.09
C GLY A 31 5.69 8.77 -12.08
N GLN A 32 6.94 9.02 -12.48
CA GLN A 32 7.99 8.00 -12.53
C GLN A 32 8.50 7.58 -11.15
N LYS A 33 8.49 8.49 -10.16
CA LYS A 33 8.86 8.16 -8.77
C LYS A 33 7.82 7.25 -8.10
N ALA A 34 6.54 7.37 -8.48
CA ALA A 34 5.46 6.55 -7.94
C ALA A 34 5.65 5.05 -8.23
N TYR A 35 6.07 4.73 -9.46
CA TYR A 35 6.30 3.36 -9.93
C TYR A 35 7.47 2.67 -9.22
N ALA A 36 8.54 3.42 -8.92
CA ALA A 36 9.76 2.87 -8.32
C ALA A 36 9.52 2.31 -6.90
N ALA A 37 8.86 3.06 -6.01
CA ALA A 37 8.64 2.51 -4.65
C ALA A 37 7.56 1.42 -4.62
N PHE A 38 6.61 1.39 -5.56
CA PHE A 38 5.66 0.28 -5.62
C PHE A 38 6.34 -1.05 -5.98
N ALA A 39 7.29 -1.03 -6.93
CA ALA A 39 8.08 -2.21 -7.25
C ALA A 39 8.83 -2.73 -6.01
N THR A 40 9.36 -1.83 -5.20
CA THR A 40 10.07 -2.21 -3.98
C THR A 40 9.14 -2.74 -2.90
N VAL A 41 7.97 -2.15 -2.69
CA VAL A 41 6.90 -2.64 -1.78
C VAL A 41 6.47 -4.07 -2.16
N VAL A 42 6.18 -4.34 -3.44
CA VAL A 42 5.77 -5.68 -3.89
C VAL A 42 6.87 -6.70 -3.64
N VAL A 43 8.12 -6.36 -3.94
CA VAL A 43 9.27 -7.22 -3.65
C VAL A 43 9.40 -7.47 -2.15
N GLN A 44 9.18 -6.46 -1.30
CA GLN A 44 9.23 -6.61 0.16
C GLN A 44 8.12 -7.54 0.67
N ILE A 45 6.88 -7.40 0.19
CA ILE A 45 5.77 -8.30 0.54
C ILE A 45 6.08 -9.73 0.10
N LEU A 46 6.64 -9.94 -1.09
CA LEU A 46 7.04 -11.27 -1.57
C LEU A 46 8.13 -11.90 -0.71
N VAL A 47 9.14 -11.11 -0.31
CA VAL A 47 10.21 -11.58 0.58
C VAL A 47 9.66 -11.92 1.96
N LEU A 48 8.77 -11.08 2.50
CA LEU A 48 8.05 -11.32 3.76
C LEU A 48 7.24 -12.61 3.73
N ASP A 49 6.44 -12.76 2.68
CA ASP A 49 5.56 -13.91 2.49
C ASP A 49 6.38 -15.19 2.34
N ALA A 50 7.50 -15.15 1.62
CA ALA A 50 8.42 -16.29 1.53
C ALA A 50 9.02 -16.67 2.90
N VAL A 51 9.47 -15.68 3.69
CA VAL A 51 10.02 -15.93 5.03
C VAL A 51 8.96 -16.47 5.99
N PHE A 52 7.76 -15.89 5.98
CA PHE A 52 6.63 -16.32 6.81
C PHE A 52 6.08 -17.70 6.38
N SER A 53 6.05 -17.95 5.08
CA SER A 53 5.67 -19.24 4.51
C SER A 53 6.64 -20.34 4.91
N ILE A 54 7.96 -20.08 4.91
CA ILE A 54 8.96 -21.08 5.31
C ILE A 54 8.85 -21.37 6.81
N ASP A 55 8.72 -20.33 7.65
CA ASP A 55 8.61 -20.50 9.11
C ASP A 55 7.32 -21.23 9.52
N SER A 56 6.19 -20.88 8.89
CA SER A 56 4.91 -21.57 9.10
C SER A 56 4.96 -23.03 8.63
N VAL A 57 5.64 -23.32 7.51
CA VAL A 57 5.85 -24.68 7.02
C VAL A 57 6.74 -25.48 7.95
N VAL A 58 7.86 -24.93 8.42
CA VAL A 58 8.77 -25.62 9.34
C VAL A 58 8.09 -25.89 10.69
N THR A 59 7.36 -24.90 11.23
CA THR A 59 6.61 -25.05 12.48
C THR A 59 5.51 -26.11 12.36
N ALA A 60 4.81 -26.14 11.23
CA ALA A 60 3.73 -27.11 11.00
C ALA A 60 4.23 -28.51 10.61
N ILE A 61 5.38 -28.65 9.93
CA ILE A 61 6.04 -29.96 9.74
C ILE A 61 6.43 -30.55 11.10
N GLY A 62 6.84 -29.70 12.05
CA GLY A 62 7.08 -30.11 13.44
C GLY A 62 5.82 -30.52 14.22
N MET A 63 4.60 -30.22 13.72
CA MET A 63 3.33 -30.42 14.43
C MET A 63 2.29 -31.29 13.69
N SER A 64 2.51 -31.74 12.45
CA SER A 64 1.49 -32.43 11.63
C SER A 64 2.06 -33.52 10.71
N GLU A 65 1.31 -34.61 10.54
CA GLU A 65 1.65 -35.75 9.68
C GLU A 65 1.37 -35.49 8.18
N HIS A 66 0.67 -34.40 7.82
CA HIS A 66 0.19 -34.13 6.44
C HIS A 66 0.96 -33.01 5.72
N VAL A 67 2.28 -33.16 5.63
CA VAL A 67 3.20 -32.20 5.00
C VAL A 67 2.83 -31.88 3.53
N GLY A 68 2.31 -32.87 2.80
CA GLY A 68 1.97 -32.72 1.37
C GLY A 68 0.88 -31.68 1.09
N ILE A 69 -0.16 -31.62 1.93
CA ILE A 69 -1.29 -30.68 1.74
C ILE A 69 -0.83 -29.24 1.96
N MET A 70 0.01 -29.03 2.97
CA MET A 70 0.53 -27.71 3.30
C MET A 70 1.47 -27.17 2.22
N MET A 71 2.36 -28.01 1.69
CA MET A 71 3.24 -27.62 0.59
C MET A 71 2.44 -27.24 -0.66
N LEU A 72 1.37 -27.99 -0.96
CA LEU A 72 0.47 -27.68 -2.07
C LEU A 72 -0.24 -26.32 -1.87
N ALA A 73 -0.70 -26.03 -0.65
CA ALA A 73 -1.34 -24.76 -0.31
C ALA A 73 -0.41 -23.56 -0.50
N VAL A 74 0.86 -23.68 -0.09
CA VAL A 74 1.87 -22.63 -0.29
C VAL A 74 2.13 -22.37 -1.77
N VAL A 75 2.30 -23.42 -2.57
CA VAL A 75 2.55 -23.29 -4.02
C VAL A 75 1.37 -22.62 -4.71
N ILE A 76 0.14 -22.96 -4.34
CA ILE A 76 -1.07 -22.33 -4.88
C ILE A 76 -1.13 -20.85 -4.47
N ALA A 77 -0.85 -20.53 -3.21
CA ALA A 77 -0.87 -19.15 -2.70
C ALA A 77 0.17 -18.27 -3.41
N MET A 78 1.41 -18.74 -3.54
CA MET A 78 2.46 -18.02 -4.28
C MET A 78 2.09 -17.81 -5.75
N SER A 79 1.53 -18.82 -6.40
CA SER A 79 1.07 -18.72 -7.79
C SER A 79 -0.02 -17.67 -7.95
N MET A 80 -0.99 -17.64 -7.03
CA MET A 80 -2.07 -16.65 -7.01
C MET A 80 -1.53 -15.24 -6.79
N MET A 81 -0.56 -15.05 -5.89
CA MET A 81 0.05 -13.74 -5.63
C MET A 81 0.76 -13.18 -6.88
N ILE A 82 1.50 -14.03 -7.60
CA ILE A 82 2.16 -13.63 -8.86
C ILE A 82 1.13 -13.23 -9.92
N MET A 83 0.03 -13.99 -10.08
CA MET A 83 -1.04 -13.64 -11.02
C MET A 83 -1.75 -12.33 -10.65
N ALA A 84 -1.97 -12.09 -9.36
CA ALA A 84 -2.62 -10.89 -8.84
C ALA A 84 -1.73 -9.63 -8.88
N SER A 85 -0.41 -9.78 -9.02
CA SER A 85 0.54 -8.65 -9.01
C SER A 85 0.23 -7.60 -10.08
N LYS A 86 -0.08 -8.00 -11.32
CA LYS A 86 -0.35 -7.07 -12.44
C LYS A 86 -1.56 -6.17 -12.22
N PRO A 87 -2.77 -6.68 -11.88
CA PRO A 87 -3.92 -5.83 -11.60
C PRO A 87 -3.72 -4.97 -10.35
N LEU A 88 -3.04 -5.50 -9.32
CA LEU A 88 -2.68 -4.74 -8.13
C LEU A 88 -1.79 -3.53 -8.48
N THR A 89 -0.79 -3.72 -9.34
CA THR A 89 0.06 -2.64 -9.86
C THR A 89 -0.75 -1.53 -10.53
N ARG A 90 -1.74 -1.87 -11.36
CA ARG A 90 -2.56 -0.87 -12.05
C ARG A 90 -3.42 -0.07 -11.08
N PHE A 91 -4.00 -0.73 -10.07
CA PHE A 91 -4.84 -0.09 -9.06
C PHE A 91 -4.04 0.89 -8.19
N VAL A 92 -2.87 0.45 -7.73
CA VAL A 92 -2.03 1.26 -6.83
C VAL A 92 -1.39 2.45 -7.56
N ASN A 93 -1.04 2.31 -8.85
CA ASN A 93 -0.58 3.43 -9.67
C ASN A 93 -1.64 4.52 -9.88
N ALA A 94 -2.92 4.16 -9.84
CA ALA A 94 -4.01 5.13 -9.94
C ALA A 94 -4.26 5.90 -8.63
N HIS A 95 -3.79 5.38 -7.49
CA HIS A 95 -4.10 5.90 -6.16
C HIS A 95 -2.84 6.05 -5.28
N PRO A 96 -2.16 7.21 -5.27
CA PRO A 96 -0.91 7.41 -4.54
C PRO A 96 -1.05 7.29 -3.01
N THR A 97 -2.23 7.55 -2.46
CA THR A 97 -2.54 7.36 -1.04
C THR A 97 -2.50 5.89 -0.61
N VAL A 98 -2.86 4.95 -1.50
CA VAL A 98 -2.79 3.50 -1.27
C VAL A 98 -1.35 3.02 -1.14
N VAL A 99 -0.40 3.64 -1.86
CA VAL A 99 1.04 3.32 -1.77
C VAL A 99 1.55 3.57 -0.36
N MET A 100 1.19 4.72 0.22
CA MET A 100 1.61 5.11 1.57
C MET A 100 1.04 4.16 2.64
N LEU A 101 -0.19 3.68 2.45
CA LEU A 101 -0.78 2.67 3.33
C LEU A 101 -0.08 1.31 3.24
N CYS A 102 0.27 0.87 2.04
CA CYS A 102 1.06 -0.36 1.88
C CYS A 102 2.40 -0.27 2.61
N LEU A 103 3.11 0.87 2.51
CA LEU A 103 4.35 1.12 3.25
C LEU A 103 4.12 1.07 4.78
N GLY A 104 3.02 1.64 5.26
CA GLY A 104 2.62 1.55 6.68
C GLY A 104 2.32 0.12 7.14
N PHE A 105 1.64 -0.68 6.32
CA PHE A 105 1.37 -2.09 6.65
C PHE A 105 2.65 -2.94 6.64
N LEU A 106 3.55 -2.71 5.68
CA LEU A 106 4.89 -3.31 5.67
C LEU A 106 5.67 -3.02 6.94
N LEU A 107 5.66 -1.77 7.39
CA LEU A 107 6.29 -1.35 8.64
C LEU A 107 5.66 -2.07 9.85
N MET A 108 4.31 -2.12 9.90
CA MET A 108 3.57 -2.77 10.97
C MET A 108 3.84 -4.28 11.04
N ILE A 109 3.89 -4.96 9.88
CA ILE A 109 4.21 -6.38 9.78
C ILE A 109 5.68 -6.62 10.20
N GLY A 110 6.61 -5.79 9.74
CA GLY A 110 8.02 -5.85 10.14
C GLY A 110 8.21 -5.69 11.65
N PHE A 111 7.50 -4.74 12.26
CA PHE A 111 7.46 -4.55 13.71
C PHE A 111 6.90 -5.78 14.43
N SER A 112 5.79 -6.34 13.95
CA SER A 112 5.20 -7.56 14.52
C SER A 112 6.17 -8.73 14.50
N LEU A 113 6.93 -8.92 13.42
CA LEU A 113 7.92 -10.01 13.31
C LEU A 113 9.09 -9.85 14.27
N ILE A 114 9.51 -8.61 14.54
CA ILE A 114 10.54 -8.33 15.54
C ILE A 114 9.99 -8.66 16.93
N ALA A 115 8.77 -8.21 17.24
CA ALA A 115 8.12 -8.50 18.51
C ALA A 115 7.97 -10.01 18.75
N ASP A 116 7.47 -10.75 17.76
CA ASP A 116 7.37 -12.21 17.80
C ASP A 116 8.75 -12.87 17.93
N GLY A 117 9.76 -12.35 17.25
CA GLY A 117 11.15 -12.82 17.35
C GLY A 117 11.79 -12.59 18.72
N PHE A 118 11.34 -11.59 19.48
CA PHE A 118 11.72 -11.36 20.89
C PHE A 118 10.83 -12.12 21.88
N GLY A 119 9.85 -12.90 21.41
CA GLY A 119 8.91 -13.65 22.25
C GLY A 119 7.69 -12.85 22.72
N PHE A 120 7.60 -11.56 22.38
CA PHE A 120 6.42 -10.73 22.65
C PHE A 120 5.37 -10.98 21.57
N HIS A 121 4.43 -11.88 21.87
CA HIS A 121 3.31 -12.15 20.98
C HIS A 121 2.34 -10.96 20.97
N ILE A 122 2.44 -10.11 19.95
CA ILE A 122 1.42 -9.09 19.69
C ILE A 122 0.15 -9.83 19.25
N PRO A 123 -0.99 -9.68 19.96
CA PRO A 123 -2.20 -10.39 19.56
C PRO A 123 -2.62 -9.93 18.16
N LYS A 124 -2.63 -10.87 17.20
CA LYS A 124 -2.86 -10.59 15.78
C LYS A 124 -4.18 -9.83 15.53
N GLY A 125 -5.16 -9.96 16.42
CA GLY A 125 -6.41 -9.21 16.38
C GLY A 125 -6.23 -7.69 16.41
N TYR A 126 -5.25 -7.15 17.15
CA TYR A 126 -4.97 -5.70 17.15
C TYR A 126 -4.40 -5.24 15.81
N LEU A 127 -3.54 -6.05 15.19
CA LEU A 127 -2.99 -5.75 13.87
C LEU A 127 -4.09 -5.76 12.81
N TYR A 128 -4.97 -6.77 12.82
CA TYR A 128 -6.09 -6.84 11.89
C TYR A 128 -7.08 -5.69 12.09
N ALA A 129 -7.36 -5.30 13.33
CA ALA A 129 -8.19 -4.13 13.62
C ALA A 129 -7.54 -2.83 13.10
N ALA A 130 -6.24 -2.65 13.30
CA ALA A 130 -5.50 -1.48 12.82
C ALA A 130 -5.47 -1.40 11.28
N ILE A 131 -5.17 -2.51 10.61
CA ILE A 131 -5.18 -2.60 9.14
C ILE A 131 -6.59 -2.32 8.60
N GLY A 132 -7.61 -2.97 9.16
CA GLY A 132 -9.00 -2.79 8.74
C GLY A 132 -9.51 -1.36 8.94
N PHE A 133 -9.20 -0.74 10.08
CA PHE A 133 -9.54 0.65 10.35
C PHE A 133 -8.84 1.61 9.39
N SER A 134 -7.56 1.38 9.10
CA SER A 134 -6.78 2.19 8.17
C SER A 134 -7.31 2.12 6.73
N VAL A 135 -7.67 0.92 6.26
CA VAL A 135 -8.34 0.76 4.95
C VAL A 135 -9.69 1.48 4.91
N LEU A 136 -10.49 1.37 5.97
CA LEU A 136 -11.79 2.02 6.06
C LEU A 136 -11.68 3.54 6.00
N ILE A 137 -10.72 4.13 6.72
CA ILE A 137 -10.42 5.57 6.63
C ILE A 137 -10.00 5.95 5.20
N GLU A 138 -9.15 5.16 4.56
CA GLU A 138 -8.69 5.46 3.21
C GLU A 138 -9.83 5.44 2.19
N VAL A 139 -10.75 4.48 2.30
CA VAL A 139 -11.95 4.44 1.46
C VAL A 139 -12.77 5.72 1.64
N PHE A 140 -12.98 6.16 2.88
CA PHE A 140 -13.65 7.44 3.13
C PHE A 140 -12.86 8.63 2.58
N ASN A 141 -11.54 8.63 2.71
CA ASN A 141 -10.66 9.68 2.20
C ASN A 141 -10.71 9.78 0.66
N GLN A 142 -10.68 8.65 -0.04
CA GLN A 142 -10.84 8.61 -1.50
C GLN A 142 -12.23 9.10 -1.92
N VAL A 143 -13.29 8.66 -1.25
CA VAL A 143 -14.66 9.11 -1.54
C VAL A 143 -14.80 10.62 -1.31
N ALA A 144 -14.23 11.13 -0.22
CA ALA A 144 -14.22 12.56 0.10
C ALA A 144 -13.46 13.36 -0.96
N ASN A 145 -12.29 12.88 -1.40
CA ASN A 145 -11.48 13.56 -2.41
C ASN A 145 -12.18 13.61 -3.78
N VAL A 146 -12.81 12.50 -4.20
CA VAL A 146 -13.62 12.44 -5.43
C VAL A 146 -14.82 13.41 -5.34
N ASN A 147 -15.46 13.51 -4.17
CA ASN A 147 -16.57 14.42 -3.97
C ASN A 147 -16.12 15.89 -3.98
N HIS A 148 -14.95 16.19 -3.42
CA HIS A 148 -14.37 17.54 -3.39
C HIS A 148 -13.97 18.01 -4.80
N GLN A 149 -13.40 17.13 -5.62
CA GLN A 149 -13.11 17.43 -7.04
C GLN A 149 -14.37 17.74 -7.84
N ARG A 150 -15.48 17.03 -7.61
CA ARG A 150 -16.78 17.35 -8.23
C ARG A 150 -17.31 18.73 -7.80
N TYR A 151 -17.08 19.12 -6.55
CA TYR A 151 -17.53 20.41 -6.02
C TYR A 151 -16.74 21.61 -6.59
N LEU A 152 -15.42 21.48 -6.71
CA LEU A 152 -14.57 22.55 -7.28
C LEU A 152 -14.75 22.69 -8.80
N ASN A 153 -14.97 21.59 -9.53
CA ASN A 153 -15.17 21.64 -10.99
C ASN A 153 -16.49 22.33 -11.38
N SER A 154 -17.54 22.22 -10.55
CA SER A 154 -18.79 22.95 -10.75
C SER A 154 -18.63 24.47 -10.57
N ARG A 155 -17.71 24.93 -9.72
CA ARG A 155 -17.55 26.36 -9.41
C ARG A 155 -16.72 27.13 -10.47
N ASN A 156 -15.86 26.45 -11.22
CA ASN A 156 -15.09 27.06 -12.33
C ASN A 156 -15.88 27.17 -13.64
N THR A 157 -16.87 26.32 -13.88
CA THR A 157 -17.68 26.33 -15.13
C THR A 157 -18.58 27.55 -15.23
N PHE A 158 -19.17 28.02 -14.12
CA PHE A 158 -20.08 29.18 -14.15
C PHE A 158 -19.34 30.52 -14.29
N ARG A 159 -18.12 30.62 -13.77
CA ARG A 159 -17.31 31.86 -13.86
C ARG A 159 -16.70 32.04 -15.24
N SER A 160 -16.22 30.96 -15.87
CA SER A 160 -15.67 30.99 -17.23
C SER A 160 -16.73 31.31 -18.28
N ARG A 161 -17.90 30.67 -18.21
CA ARG A 161 -19.02 30.95 -19.16
C ARG A 161 -19.54 32.38 -19.06
N THR A 162 -19.60 32.95 -17.85
CA THR A 162 -20.02 34.34 -17.66
C THR A 162 -18.95 35.31 -18.15
N ALA A 163 -17.67 35.03 -17.89
CA ALA A 163 -16.56 35.85 -18.36
C ALA A 163 -16.48 35.90 -19.90
N ASP A 164 -16.64 34.76 -20.58
CA ASP A 164 -16.66 34.71 -22.05
C ASP A 164 -17.82 35.50 -22.65
N THR A 165 -18.99 35.47 -22.00
CA THR A 165 -20.17 36.21 -22.48
C THR A 165 -19.99 37.72 -22.30
N VAL A 166 -19.42 38.14 -21.17
CA VAL A 166 -19.12 39.55 -20.90
C VAL A 166 -18.00 40.06 -21.82
N LEU A 167 -16.95 39.27 -22.05
CA LEU A 167 -15.87 39.61 -22.99
C LEU A 167 -16.35 39.70 -24.43
N ARG A 168 -17.29 38.84 -24.85
CA ARG A 168 -17.95 38.93 -26.16
C ARG A 168 -18.83 40.17 -26.30
N LEU A 169 -19.44 40.65 -25.22
CA LEU A 169 -20.21 41.89 -25.23
C LEU A 169 -19.32 43.14 -25.22
N LEU A 170 -18.14 43.08 -24.59
CA LEU A 170 -17.18 44.18 -24.54
C LEU A 170 -16.24 44.26 -25.76
N GLY A 171 -15.98 43.14 -26.44
CA GLY A 171 -15.14 43.06 -27.63
C GLY A 171 -15.89 43.15 -28.97
N ASN A 172 -17.22 43.33 -28.92
CA ASN A 172 -18.07 43.47 -30.10
C ASN A 172 -18.68 44.88 -30.22
N ALA A 173 -17.91 45.89 -29.80
CA ALA A 173 -18.15 47.31 -30.04
C ALA A 173 -16.91 47.93 -30.67
#